data_AF-A0A1X7N9Q0-F1
#
_entry.id   AF-A0A1X7N9Q0-F1
#
_cell.length_a   1.000
_cell.length_b   1.000
_cell.length_c   1.000
_cell.angle_alpha   90.00
_cell.angle_beta   90.00
_cell.angle_gamma   90.00
#
_symmetry.space_group_name_H-M   'P 1'
#
loop_
_entity.id
_entity.type
_entity.pdbx_description
1 polymer ?
#
loop_
_entity_poly.entity_id
_entity_poly.type
_entity_poly.pdbx_seq_one_letter_code
_entity_poly.pdbx_strand_id
1 'polypeptide(L)'
;MKELEQFSEYFSGYIEGKEVVLYYADTRELAHTYEFETEEEAKKFYQLCLNVGEIVEEVPEKKRASAHQVFINESLKNVEYKATTY
;
A
#
# COMPACT_ATOMS: atom_id res chain seq x y z
N MET A 1 6.23 6.55 18.71
CA MET A 1 5.23 6.00 17.76
C MET A 1 5.32 6.84 16.52
N LYS A 2 5.63 6.25 15.36
CA LYS A 2 5.56 6.99 14.09
C LYS A 2 4.08 7.18 13.74
N GLU A 3 3.78 8.35 13.21
CA GLU A 3 2.41 8.74 12.87
C GLU A 3 1.96 7.92 11.67
N LEU A 4 0.85 7.20 11.86
CA LEU A 4 0.20 6.47 10.79
C LEU A 4 -0.51 7.51 9.93
N GLU A 5 -0.08 7.69 8.69
CA GLU A 5 -0.74 8.62 7.79
C GLU A 5 -2.02 7.94 7.28
N GLN A 6 -3.18 8.47 7.69
CA GLN A 6 -4.46 8.04 7.16
C GLN A 6 -4.73 8.76 5.86
N PHE A 7 -4.68 8.02 4.75
CA PHE A 7 -4.83 8.56 3.40
C PHE A 7 -6.28 8.55 2.94
N SER A 8 -7.04 7.54 3.32
CA SER A 8 -8.46 7.44 2.99
C SER A 8 -9.23 6.69 4.09
N GLU A 9 -10.55 6.65 3.97
CA GLU A 9 -11.41 5.92 4.90
C GLU A 9 -11.21 4.39 4.85
N TYR A 10 -10.64 3.87 3.75
CA TYR A 10 -10.44 2.42 3.56
C TYR A 10 -8.97 1.98 3.60
N PHE A 11 -8.01 2.91 3.62
CA PHE A 11 -6.58 2.62 3.56
C PHE A 11 -5.73 3.63 4.34
N SER A 12 -4.68 3.13 4.98
CA SER A 12 -3.67 3.93 5.66
C SER A 12 -2.31 3.22 5.57
N GLY A 13 -1.23 3.95 5.79
CA GLY A 13 0.09 3.36 5.71
C GLY A 13 1.20 4.29 6.15
N TYR A 14 2.42 3.78 6.14
CA TYR A 14 3.62 4.59 6.33
C TYR A 14 4.81 3.96 5.60
N ILE A 15 5.87 4.75 5.45
CA ILE A 15 7.17 4.30 4.94
C ILE A 15 8.26 4.52 5.99
N GLU A 16 9.14 3.53 6.16
CA GLU A 16 10.31 3.58 7.02
C GLU A 16 11.54 3.03 6.30
N GLY A 17 12.39 3.93 5.83
CA GLY A 17 13.60 3.55 5.08
C GLY A 17 13.23 2.80 3.80
N LYS A 18 13.46 1.48 3.81
CA LYS A 18 13.20 0.57 2.69
C LYS A 18 11.87 -0.18 2.81
N GLU A 19 11.13 0.06 3.89
CA GLU A 19 9.92 -0.68 4.22
C GLU A 19 8.68 0.20 4.02
N VAL A 20 7.66 -0.34 3.37
CA VAL A 20 6.34 0.29 3.22
C VAL A 20 5.31 -0.60 3.89
N VAL A 21 4.52 -0.03 4.79
CA VAL A 21 3.50 -0.74 5.57
C VAL A 21 2.13 -0.20 5.23
N LEU A 22 1.22 -1.09 4.85
CA LEU A 22 -0.11 -0.79 4.35
C LEU A 22 -1.18 -1.46 5.22
N TYR A 23 -2.23 -0.73 5.56
CA TYR A 23 -3.39 -1.19 6.33
C TYR A 23 -4.67 -0.90 5.54
N TYR A 24 -5.56 -1.90 5.46
CA TYR A 24 -6.86 -1.76 4.80
C TYR A 24 -7.99 -1.96 5.82
N ALA A 25 -9.01 -1.09 5.77
CA ALA A 25 -10.10 -1.10 6.74
C ALA A 25 -11.03 -2.33 6.61
N ASP A 26 -11.16 -2.86 5.39
CA ASP A 26 -12.11 -3.94 5.06
C ASP A 26 -11.50 -5.35 5.16
N THR A 27 -10.18 -5.46 5.32
CA THR A 27 -9.52 -6.75 5.51
C THR A 27 -9.41 -7.02 7.01
N ARG A 28 -9.92 -8.18 7.46
CA ARG A 28 -9.52 -8.74 8.77
C ARG A 28 -8.02 -9.03 8.86
N GLU A 29 -7.33 -8.95 7.73
CA GLU A 29 -5.89 -9.20 7.55
C GLU A 29 -5.09 -7.99 8.03
N LEU A 30 -3.99 -8.30 8.70
CA LEU A 30 -3.15 -7.33 9.35
C LEU A 30 -2.27 -6.60 8.31
N ALA A 31 -1.41 -5.73 8.81
CA ALA A 31 -0.54 -4.90 7.99
C ALA A 31 0.17 -5.69 6.89
N HIS A 32 0.17 -5.17 5.67
CA HIS A 32 1.02 -5.66 4.59
C HIS A 32 2.31 -4.86 4.57
N THR A 33 3.42 -5.53 4.78
CA THR A 33 4.76 -4.95 4.78
C THR A 33 5.49 -5.33 3.50
N TYR A 34 6.04 -4.33 2.82
CA TYR A 34 6.82 -4.44 1.58
C TYR A 34 8.22 -3.89 1.83
N GLU A 35 9.24 -4.75 1.81
CA GLU A 35 10.65 -4.36 1.96
C GLU A 35 11.34 -4.38 0.58
N PHE A 36 11.93 -3.25 0.20
CA PHE A 36 12.62 -3.05 -1.08
C PHE A 36 14.15 -3.06 -0.91
N GLU A 37 14.90 -3.17 -2.01
CA GLU A 37 16.36 -3.13 -1.95
C GLU A 37 16.88 -1.74 -1.57
N THR A 38 16.20 -0.68 -2.01
CA THR A 38 16.60 0.71 -1.78
C THR A 38 15.46 1.56 -1.20
N GLU A 39 15.82 2.63 -0.49
CA GLU A 39 14.83 3.59 0.02
C GLU A 39 14.13 4.35 -1.12
N GLU A 40 14.79 4.49 -2.27
CA GLU A 40 14.22 5.16 -3.43
C GLU A 40 13.08 4.34 -4.03
N GLU A 41 13.24 3.02 -4.12
CA GLU A 41 12.17 2.11 -4.55
C GLU A 41 11.01 2.10 -3.58
N ALA A 42 11.28 2.04 -2.27
CA ALA A 42 10.25 2.13 -1.26
C ALA A 42 9.46 3.44 -1.38
N LYS A 43 10.13 4.58 -1.58
CA LYS A 43 9.48 5.89 -1.80
C LYS A 43 8.64 5.92 -3.07
N LYS A 44 9.16 5.39 -4.18
CA LYS A 44 8.42 5.28 -5.45
C LYS A 44 7.17 4.43 -5.28
N PHE A 45 7.30 3.30 -4.59
CA PHE A 45 6.19 2.41 -4.31
C PHE A 45 5.14 3.04 -3.39
N TYR A 46 5.58 3.74 -2.34
CA TYR A 46 4.68 4.45 -1.43
C TYR A 46 3.87 5.51 -2.19
N GLN A 47 4.52 6.32 -3.03
CA GLN A 47 3.85 7.30 -3.87
C GLN A 47 2.87 6.64 -4.86
N LEU A 48 3.24 5.48 -5.43
CA LEU A 48 2.32 4.71 -6.27
C LEU A 48 1.08 4.27 -5.49
N CYS A 49 1.23 3.80 -4.25
CA CYS A 49 0.08 3.44 -3.40
C CYS A 49 -0.85 4.64 -3.19
N LEU A 50 -0.31 5.82 -2.92
CA LEU A 50 -1.12 7.04 -2.77
C LEU A 50 -1.89 7.38 -4.06
N ASN A 51 -1.20 7.35 -5.20
CA ASN A 51 -1.83 7.64 -6.50
C ASN A 51 -2.91 6.62 -6.86
N VAL A 52 -2.68 5.34 -6.58
CA VAL A 52 -3.70 4.29 -6.79
C VAL A 52 -4.88 4.53 -5.84
N GLY A 53 -4.62 5.02 -4.63
CA GLY A 53 -5.64 5.44 -3.67
C GLY A 53 -6.65 6.42 -4.27
N GLU A 54 -6.15 7.46 -4.93
CA GLU A 54 -6.97 8.45 -5.64
C GLU A 54 -7.70 7.84 -6.85
N ILE A 55 -7.05 6.99 -7.63
CA ILE A 55 -7.64 6.36 -8.83
C ILE A 55 -8.84 5.49 -8.46
N VAL A 56 -8.78 4.76 -7.36
CA VAL A 56 -9.87 3.85 -6.97
C VAL A 56 -11.02 4.56 -6.25
N GLU A 57 -10.98 5.88 -6.04
CA GLU A 57 -12.13 6.62 -5.49
C GLU A 57 -13.38 6.50 -6.36
N GLU A 58 -13.21 6.37 -7.68
CA GLU A 58 -14.33 6.17 -8.63
C GLU A 58 -14.92 4.75 -8.57
N VAL A 59 -14.23 3.80 -7.91
CA VAL A 59 -14.70 2.44 -7.69
C VAL A 59 -15.69 2.42 -6.51
N PRO A 60 -16.76 1.60 -6.56
CA PRO A 60 -17.68 1.45 -5.43
C PRO A 60 -16.93 1.15 -4.13
N GLU A 61 -17.29 1.84 -3.04
CA GLU A 61 -16.58 1.83 -1.74
C GLU A 61 -16.16 0.42 -1.27
N LYS A 62 -17.12 -0.52 -1.24
CA LYS A 62 -16.92 -1.94 -0.89
C LYS A 62 -15.94 -2.74 -1.76
N LYS A 63 -15.41 -2.14 -2.83
CA LYS A 63 -14.45 -2.73 -3.76
C LYS A 63 -13.14 -1.93 -3.85
N ARG A 64 -13.03 -0.79 -3.16
CA ARG A 64 -11.85 0.08 -3.26
C ARG A 64 -10.59 -0.62 -2.75
N ALA A 65 -10.67 -1.26 -1.58
CA ALA A 65 -9.54 -2.01 -1.01
C ALA A 65 -9.04 -3.12 -1.95
N SER A 66 -9.94 -3.94 -2.49
CA SER A 66 -9.56 -5.02 -3.41
C SER A 66 -9.04 -4.49 -4.76
N ALA A 67 -9.64 -3.42 -5.30
CA ALA A 67 -9.13 -2.77 -6.50
C ALA A 67 -7.72 -2.21 -6.27
N HIS A 68 -7.49 -1.54 -5.14
CA HIS A 68 -6.19 -0.97 -4.76
C HIS A 68 -5.11 -2.06 -4.69
N GLN A 69 -5.39 -3.15 -3.98
CA GLN A 69 -4.46 -4.29 -3.90
C GLN A 69 -4.14 -4.91 -5.26
N VAL A 70 -5.13 -5.05 -6.15
CA VAL A 70 -4.91 -5.56 -7.51
C VAL A 70 -3.96 -4.64 -8.28
N PHE A 71 -4.18 -3.32 -8.29
CA PHE A 71 -3.32 -2.37 -8.98
C PHE A 71 -1.90 -2.35 -8.45
N ILE A 72 -1.73 -2.41 -7.13
CA ILE A 72 -0.42 -2.48 -6.49
C ILE A 72 0.31 -3.77 -6.90
N ASN A 73 -0.36 -4.92 -6.81
CA ASN A 73 0.24 -6.21 -7.15
C ASN A 73 0.64 -6.28 -8.64
N GLU A 74 -0.16 -5.69 -9.52
CA GLU A 74 0.20 -5.58 -10.95
C GLU A 74 1.42 -4.69 -11.16
N SER A 75 1.54 -3.58 -10.41
CA SER A 75 2.68 -2.66 -10.48
C SER A 75 3.98 -3.28 -9.97
N LEU A 76 3.89 -4.31 -9.12
CA LEU A 76 5.02 -4.99 -8.50
C LEU A 76 5.54 -6.21 -9.28
N LYS A 77 4.91 -6.61 -10.39
CA LYS A 77 5.23 -7.86 -11.12
C LYS A 77 6.69 -8.01 -11.56
N ASN A 78 7.42 -6.91 -11.76
CA ASN A 78 8.82 -6.90 -12.17
C ASN A 78 9.73 -6.13 -11.21
N VAL A 79 9.27 -5.93 -9.97
CA VAL A 79 10.03 -5.26 -8.91
C VAL A 79 10.49 -6.32 -7.93
N GLU A 80 11.76 -6.27 -7.51
CA GLU A 80 12.24 -7.14 -6.44
C GLU A 80 11.89 -6.54 -5.07
N TYR A 81 11.17 -7.31 -4.25
CA TYR A 81 10.77 -6.92 -2.90
C TYR A 81 10.46 -8.17 -2.07
N LYS A 82 10.42 -8.00 -0.75
CA LYS A 82 9.88 -9.00 0.18
C LYS A 82 8.53 -8.54 0.70
N ALA A 83 7.53 -9.42 0.65
CA ALA A 83 6.19 -9.17 1.17
C ALA A 83 5.97 -9.99 2.45
N THR A 84 5.52 -9.35 3.53
CA THR A 84 5.02 -10.02 4.72
C THR A 84 3.62 -9.52 5.01
N THR A 85 2.67 -10.43 5.19
CA THR A 85 1.31 -10.08 5.67
C THR A 85 1.18 -10.63 7.07
N TYR A 86 0.78 -9.79 8.01
CA TYR A 86 0.63 -10.19 9.40
C TYR A 86 -0.75 -10.79 9.67
#